data_AF-A0A497NMU2-F1
#
_entry.id   AF-A0A497NMU2-F1
#
_cell.length_a   1.000
_cell.length_b   1.000
_cell.length_c   1.000
_cell.angle_alpha   90.00
_cell.angle_beta   90.00
_cell.angle_gamma   90.00
#
_symmetry.space_group_name_H-M   'P 1'
#
loop_
_entity.id
_entity.type
_entity.pdbx_description
1 polymer ?
#
loop_
_entity_poly.entity_id
_entity_poly.type
_entity_poly.pdbx_seq_one_letter_code
_entity_poly.pdbx_strand_id
1 'polypeptide(L)'
;MGKLVSTVIILAISLMLAIAVSHLIMSFSKHYTRIEVIASSAHHGDPSIVVIVRNLGGDTLSITDLHLNNIPVASLIGDSIQSINPDITKNPIQVKPGEKREIKIDLNPSKWSGGEIVEISIWTSSGNKYYAIVSLS
;
A
#
# COMPACT_ATOMS: atom_id res chain seq x y z
N MET A 1 -8.34 4.58 56.69
CA MET A 1 -7.12 5.03 55.98
C MET A 1 -6.65 4.05 54.90
N GLY A 2 -6.42 2.76 55.18
CA GLY A 2 -5.89 1.81 54.19
C GLY A 2 -6.72 1.61 52.91
N LYS A 3 -8.06 1.58 53.01
CA LYS A 3 -8.95 1.53 51.83
C LYS A 3 -8.76 2.74 50.92
N LEU A 4 -8.70 3.94 51.49
CA LEU A 4 -8.54 5.19 50.75
C LEU A 4 -7.20 5.20 49.99
N VAL A 5 -6.12 4.80 50.67
CA VAL A 5 -4.78 4.72 50.07
C VAL A 5 -4.74 3.70 48.93
N SER A 6 -5.32 2.52 49.12
CA SER A 6 -5.42 1.49 48.07
C SER A 6 -6.19 1.99 46.85
N THR A 7 -7.34 2.63 47.06
CA THR A 7 -8.14 3.21 45.97
C THR A 7 -7.37 4.27 45.19
N VAL A 8 -6.63 5.15 45.88
CA VAL A 8 -5.82 6.19 45.22
C VAL A 8 -4.68 5.56 44.40
N ILE A 9 -4.02 4.52 44.92
CA ILE A 9 -2.95 3.81 44.20
C ILE A 9 -3.49 3.13 42.95
N ILE A 10 -4.61 2.40 43.07
CA ILE A 10 -5.23 1.69 41.94
C ILE A 10 -5.68 2.71 40.87
N LEU A 11 -6.27 3.83 41.29
CA LEU A 11 -6.70 4.89 40.37
C LEU A 11 -5.50 5.50 39.62
N ALA A 12 -4.40 5.78 40.32
CA ALA A 12 -3.20 6.35 39.72
C ALA A 12 -2.59 5.42 38.67
N ILE A 13 -2.47 4.12 38.99
CA ILE A 13 -1.94 3.12 38.05
C ILE A 13 -2.87 2.97 36.83
N SER A 14 -4.18 2.93 37.06
CA SER A 14 -5.17 2.84 35.98
C SER A 14 -5.09 4.03 35.03
N LEU A 15 -4.95 5.24 35.57
CA LEU A 15 -4.82 6.45 34.76
C LEU A 15 -3.52 6.47 33.96
N MET A 16 -2.39 6.09 34.57
CA MET A 16 -1.11 5.98 33.85
C MET A 16 -1.20 4.97 32.70
N LEU A 17 -1.82 3.81 32.93
CA LEU A 17 -1.99 2.79 31.90
C LEU A 17 -2.88 3.29 30.76
N ALA A 18 -3.99 3.97 31.07
CA ALA A 18 -4.88 4.53 30.07
C ALA A 18 -4.18 5.55 29.16
N ILE A 19 -3.33 6.42 29.74
CA ILE A 19 -2.55 7.40 28.98
C ILE A 19 -1.50 6.69 28.11
N ALA A 20 -0.78 5.71 28.66
CA ALA A 20 0.22 4.94 27.91
C ALA A 20 -0.40 4.21 26.70
N VAL A 21 -1.54 3.55 26.90
CA VAL A 21 -2.28 2.86 25.82
C VAL A 21 -2.80 3.85 24.78
N SER A 22 -3.29 5.02 25.21
CA SER A 22 -3.74 6.07 24.29
C SER A 22 -2.59 6.56 23.39
N HIS A 23 -1.41 6.81 23.95
CA HIS A 23 -0.22 7.17 23.18
C HIS A 23 0.24 6.06 22.25
N LEU A 24 0.18 4.80 22.69
CA LEU A 24 0.51 3.63 21.89
C LEU A 24 -0.39 3.55 20.64
N ILE A 25 -1.71 3.63 20.82
CA ILE A 25 -2.69 3.58 19.72
C ILE A 25 -2.47 4.76 18.75
N MET A 26 -2.25 5.96 19.29
CA MET A 26 -2.01 7.14 18.46
C MET A 26 -0.70 7.07 17.67
N SER A 27 0.33 6.40 18.21
CA SER A 27 1.57 6.11 17.50
C SER A 27 1.34 5.20 16.30
N PHE A 28 0.50 4.16 16.43
CA PHE A 28 0.20 3.27 15.31
C PHE A 28 -0.58 3.95 14.18
N SER A 29 -1.49 4.87 14.51
CA SER A 29 -2.29 5.59 13.50
C SER A 29 -1.44 6.42 12.53
N LYS A 30 -0.25 6.89 12.94
CA LYS A 30 0.62 7.72 12.08
C LYS A 30 1.30 6.93 10.95
N HIS A 31 1.24 5.60 10.97
CA HIS A 31 1.89 4.77 9.96
C HIS A 31 0.92 4.18 8.93
N TYR A 32 -0.36 4.58 8.96
CA TYR A 32 -1.35 4.02 8.05
C TYR A 32 -1.16 4.55 6.63
N THR A 33 -0.62 3.72 5.75
CA THR A 33 -0.63 3.96 4.30
C THR A 33 -1.87 3.30 3.71
N ARG A 34 -2.62 4.02 2.87
CA ARG A 34 -3.81 3.48 2.19
C ARG A 34 -3.56 3.36 0.70
N ILE A 35 -3.50 2.15 0.22
CA ILE A 35 -3.32 1.88 -1.21
C ILE A 35 -4.68 1.57 -1.81
N GLU A 36 -5.05 2.31 -2.86
CA GLU A 36 -6.24 2.04 -3.66
C GLU A 36 -5.79 1.59 -5.05
N VAL A 37 -6.37 0.53 -5.58
CA VAL A 37 -6.00 0.08 -6.93
C VAL A 37 -7.24 0.08 -7.78
N ILE A 38 -7.15 0.76 -8.93
CA ILE A 38 -8.25 0.92 -9.86
C ILE A 38 -7.79 0.33 -11.19
N ALA A 39 -8.19 -0.90 -11.51
CA ALA A 39 -8.00 -1.34 -12.88
C ALA A 39 -8.88 -0.51 -13.81
N SER A 40 -8.26 0.01 -14.87
CA SER A 40 -8.96 0.63 -15.99
C SER A 40 -8.60 -0.21 -17.20
N SER A 41 -9.49 -1.14 -17.57
CA SER A 41 -9.32 -1.79 -18.87
C SER A 41 -9.73 -0.80 -19.95
N ALA A 42 -8.79 -0.47 -20.83
CA ALA A 42 -9.13 0.26 -22.04
C ALA A 42 -9.76 -0.74 -23.01
N HIS A 43 -11.02 -0.52 -23.33
CA HIS A 43 -11.72 -1.27 -24.35
C HIS A 43 -11.08 -0.97 -25.72
N HIS A 44 -10.74 -2.01 -26.47
CA HIS A 44 -10.02 -2.04 -27.76
C HIS A 44 -8.50 -1.81 -27.69
N GLY A 45 -7.76 -2.91 -27.49
CA GLY A 45 -6.38 -3.06 -27.96
C GLY A 45 -5.28 -2.96 -26.91
N ASP A 46 -5.44 -2.10 -25.90
CA ASP A 46 -4.34 -1.77 -24.96
C ASP A 46 -4.77 -1.95 -23.49
N PRO A 47 -4.73 -3.18 -22.94
CA PRO A 47 -5.08 -3.41 -21.55
C PRO A 47 -4.10 -2.68 -20.61
N SER A 48 -4.62 -2.04 -19.56
CA SER A 48 -3.79 -1.35 -18.58
C SER A 48 -4.32 -1.52 -17.15
N ILE A 49 -3.42 -1.44 -16.17
CA ILE A 49 -3.75 -1.42 -14.74
C ILE A 49 -3.28 -0.10 -14.18
N VAL A 50 -4.16 0.61 -13.46
CA VAL A 50 -3.84 1.88 -12.81
C VAL A 50 -3.83 1.71 -11.29
N VAL A 51 -2.65 1.80 -10.70
CA VAL A 51 -2.45 1.65 -9.26
C VAL A 51 -2.39 3.05 -8.65
N ILE A 52 -3.25 3.33 -7.68
CA ILE A 52 -3.35 4.63 -7.03
C ILE A 52 -2.86 4.54 -5.58
N VAL A 53 -1.62 4.95 -5.36
CA VAL A 53 -1.04 4.92 -4.03
C VAL A 53 -1.29 6.25 -3.33
N ARG A 54 -1.92 6.21 -2.15
CA ARG A 54 -2.10 7.38 -1.30
C ARG A 54 -1.43 7.20 0.05
N ASN A 55 -0.50 8.09 0.37
CA ASN A 55 0.14 8.05 1.67
C ASN A 55 -0.69 8.84 2.69
N LEU A 56 -1.32 8.14 3.64
CA LEU A 56 -2.05 8.75 4.77
C LEU A 56 -1.21 8.77 6.06
N GLY A 57 0.02 8.25 6.00
CA GLY A 57 0.94 8.22 7.12
C GLY A 57 1.68 9.56 7.30
N GLY A 58 2.48 9.64 8.36
CA GLY A 58 3.29 10.79 8.71
C GLY A 58 4.68 10.83 8.05
N ASP A 59 5.14 9.70 7.48
CA ASP A 59 6.45 9.55 6.86
C ASP A 59 6.35 9.35 5.36
N THR A 60 7.41 9.67 4.60
CA THR A 60 7.43 9.43 3.15
C THR A 60 7.48 7.93 2.86
N LEU A 61 6.60 7.47 1.97
CA LEU A 61 6.53 6.09 1.52
C LEU A 61 7.44 5.90 0.31
N SER A 62 8.34 4.93 0.36
CA SER A 62 9.19 4.56 -0.76
C SER A 62 8.78 3.19 -1.29
N ILE A 63 8.17 3.15 -2.47
CA ILE A 63 7.78 1.92 -3.16
C ILE A 63 8.99 1.41 -3.92
N THR A 64 9.42 0.20 -3.61
CA THR A 64 10.66 -0.39 -4.16
C THR A 64 10.39 -1.48 -5.18
N ASP A 65 9.25 -2.16 -5.07
CA ASP A 65 8.92 -3.25 -5.98
C ASP A 65 7.41 -3.41 -6.13
N LEU A 66 7.00 -3.97 -7.27
CA LEU A 66 5.61 -4.24 -7.60
C LEU A 66 5.53 -5.61 -8.27
N HIS A 67 4.59 -6.43 -7.82
CA HIS A 67 4.41 -7.80 -8.30
C HIS A 67 2.99 -7.97 -8.83
N LEU A 68 2.86 -8.73 -9.92
CA LEU A 68 1.58 -9.24 -10.42
C LEU A 68 1.55 -10.75 -10.22
N ASN A 69 0.52 -11.27 -9.54
CA ASN A 69 0.37 -12.69 -9.21
C ASN A 69 1.66 -13.29 -8.60
N ASN A 70 2.28 -12.56 -7.66
CA ASN A 70 3.54 -12.92 -6.99
C ASN A 70 4.78 -12.99 -7.91
N ILE A 71 4.71 -12.43 -9.13
CA ILE A 71 5.84 -12.30 -10.06
C ILE A 71 6.25 -10.81 -10.13
N PRO A 72 7.54 -10.47 -9.97
CA PRO A 72 8.01 -9.08 -10.04
C PRO A 72 7.71 -8.48 -11.42
N VAL A 73 7.12 -7.28 -11.45
CA VAL A 73 6.81 -6.57 -12.71
C VAL A 73 8.05 -6.34 -13.54
N ALA A 74 9.19 -6.05 -12.91
CA ALA A 74 10.47 -5.87 -13.60
C ALA A 74 10.85 -7.08 -14.50
N SER A 75 10.45 -8.29 -14.12
CA SER A 75 10.72 -9.52 -14.89
C SER A 75 9.73 -9.77 -16.03
N LEU A 76 8.59 -9.08 -16.02
CA LEU A 76 7.51 -9.22 -17.00
C LEU A 76 7.57 -8.17 -18.11
N ILE A 77 8.39 -7.11 -17.94
CA ILE A 77 8.57 -6.05 -18.94
C ILE A 77 9.21 -6.65 -20.20
N GLY A 78 8.58 -6.41 -21.35
CA GLY A 78 8.98 -6.94 -22.65
C GLY A 78 8.35 -8.29 -23.02
N ASP A 79 7.64 -8.95 -22.07
CA ASP A 79 6.81 -10.13 -22.36
C ASP A 79 5.34 -9.83 -22.03
N SER A 80 4.90 -10.07 -20.79
CA SER A 80 3.51 -9.86 -20.36
C SER A 80 3.18 -8.38 -20.10
N ILE A 81 4.17 -7.51 -19.89
CA ILE A 81 3.99 -6.07 -19.65
C ILE A 81 4.74 -5.31 -20.74
N GLN A 82 4.07 -4.35 -21.38
CA GLN A 82 4.72 -3.47 -22.36
C GLN A 82 5.54 -2.39 -21.66
N SER A 83 4.94 -1.69 -20.68
CA SER A 83 5.59 -0.58 -20.00
C SER A 83 5.01 -0.31 -18.62
N ILE A 84 5.76 0.43 -17.80
CA ILE A 84 5.32 0.92 -16.49
C ILE A 84 5.72 2.38 -16.34
N ASN A 85 4.80 3.22 -15.86
CA ASN A 85 5.03 4.64 -15.63
C ASN A 85 4.41 5.10 -14.29
N PRO A 86 5.18 5.70 -13.37
CA PRO A 86 6.62 5.88 -13.40
C PRO A 86 7.38 4.54 -13.29
N ASP A 87 8.57 4.50 -13.92
CA ASP A 87 9.38 3.28 -13.99
C ASP A 87 10.07 2.96 -12.66
N ILE A 88 9.45 2.05 -11.91
CA ILE A 88 9.93 1.60 -10.60
C ILE A 88 11.26 0.83 -10.69
N THR A 89 11.58 0.26 -11.85
CA THR A 89 12.82 -0.54 -12.03
C THR A 89 14.08 0.34 -12.04
N LYS A 90 13.92 1.62 -12.39
CA LYS A 90 15.01 2.59 -12.41
C LYS A 90 15.22 3.25 -11.06
N ASN A 91 14.13 3.65 -10.40
CA ASN A 91 14.19 4.34 -9.12
C ASN A 91 12.97 4.01 -8.25
N PRO A 92 13.13 3.90 -6.93
CA PRO A 92 12.01 3.79 -6.01
C PRO A 92 11.05 4.98 -6.14
N ILE A 93 9.75 4.71 -6.10
CA ILE A 93 8.72 5.74 -6.20
C ILE A 93 8.47 6.30 -4.80
N GLN A 94 8.74 7.59 -4.63
CA GLN A 94 8.49 8.30 -3.38
C GLN A 94 7.08 8.90 -3.36
N VAL A 95 6.32 8.67 -2.29
CA VAL A 95 4.99 9.23 -2.06
C VAL A 95 5.00 9.95 -0.71
N LYS A 96 4.96 11.28 -0.72
CA LYS A 96 4.99 12.08 0.51
C LYS A 96 3.68 11.96 1.29
N PRO A 97 3.67 12.22 2.62
CA PRO A 97 2.44 12.32 3.40
C PRO A 97 1.38 13.21 2.73
N GLY A 98 0.17 12.69 2.59
CA GLY A 98 -0.97 13.36 1.93
C GLY A 98 -0.94 13.32 0.40
N GLU A 99 0.16 12.89 -0.21
CA GLU A 99 0.31 12.81 -1.67
C GLU A 99 -0.41 11.59 -2.25
N LYS A 100 -0.87 11.74 -3.49
CA LYS A 100 -1.42 10.67 -4.33
C LYS A 100 -0.47 10.46 -5.51
N ARG A 101 -0.08 9.22 -5.77
CA ARG A 101 0.73 8.82 -6.92
C ARG A 101 0.03 7.74 -7.72
N GLU A 102 0.04 7.92 -9.03
CA GLU A 102 -0.52 6.98 -9.98
C GLU A 102 0.62 6.20 -10.65
N ILE A 103 0.46 4.88 -10.73
CA ILE A 103 1.38 3.97 -11.42
C ILE A 103 0.57 3.24 -12.47
N LYS A 104 0.83 3.53 -13.74
CA LYS A 104 0.21 2.87 -14.87
C LYS A 104 1.08 1.71 -15.32
N ILE A 105 0.48 0.54 -15.46
CA ILE A 105 1.11 -0.68 -15.98
C ILE A 105 0.39 -1.01 -17.28
N ASP A 106 1.07 -0.85 -18.41
CA ASP A 106 0.54 -1.20 -19.72
C ASP A 106 0.82 -2.68 -19.97
N LEU A 107 -0.25 -3.46 -20.11
CA LEU A 107 -0.19 -4.91 -20.28
C LEU A 107 -0.04 -5.26 -21.76
N ASN A 108 0.58 -6.41 -22.05
CA ASN A 108 0.63 -6.93 -23.41
C ASN A 108 -0.72 -7.58 -23.78
N PRO A 109 -1.47 -7.07 -24.77
CA PRO A 109 -2.78 -7.60 -25.14
C PRO A 109 -2.77 -9.05 -25.61
N SER A 110 -1.61 -9.57 -26.04
CA SER A 110 -1.50 -10.97 -26.49
C SER A 110 -1.34 -11.96 -25.32
N LYS A 111 -1.06 -11.47 -24.11
CA LYS A 111 -0.74 -12.28 -22.93
C LYS A 111 -1.80 -12.22 -21.84
N TRP A 112 -2.72 -11.26 -21.94
CA TRP A 112 -3.78 -11.03 -20.95
C TRP A 112 -5.14 -11.07 -21.62
N SER A 113 -6.11 -11.70 -20.97
CA SER A 113 -7.47 -11.80 -21.47
C SER A 113 -8.47 -11.06 -20.58
N GLY A 114 -9.56 -10.58 -21.18
CA GLY A 114 -10.65 -9.95 -20.44
C GLY A 114 -11.30 -10.95 -19.47
N GLY A 115 -11.59 -10.52 -18.26
CA GLY A 115 -12.14 -11.35 -17.18
C GLY A 115 -11.10 -11.98 -16.25
N GLU A 116 -9.80 -11.82 -16.54
CA GLU A 116 -8.74 -12.31 -15.64
C GLU A 116 -8.67 -11.50 -14.35
N ILE A 117 -8.48 -12.22 -13.24
CA ILE A 117 -8.26 -11.62 -11.92
C ILE A 117 -6.75 -11.57 -11.67
N VAL A 118 -6.23 -10.38 -11.40
CA VAL A 118 -4.81 -10.12 -11.15
C VAL A 118 -4.64 -9.63 -9.72
N GLU A 119 -3.78 -10.30 -8.97
CA GLU A 119 -3.32 -9.83 -7.67
C GLU A 119 -2.12 -8.90 -7.88
N ILE A 120 -2.18 -7.73 -7.27
CA ILE A 120 -1.10 -6.73 -7.26
C ILE A 120 -0.55 -6.65 -5.85
N SER A 121 0.74 -6.93 -5.70
CA SER A 121 1.46 -6.74 -4.44
C SER A 121 2.44 -5.58 -4.57
N ILE A 122 2.36 -4.62 -3.65
CA ILE A 122 3.23 -3.44 -3.59
C ILE A 122 4.14 -3.57 -2.39
N TRP A 123 5.46 -3.55 -2.63
CA TRP A 123 6.47 -3.69 -1.61
C TRP A 123 7.16 -2.36 -1.39
N THR A 124 7.37 -2.04 -0.12
CA THR A 124 7.93 -0.76 0.30
C THR A 124 9.27 -0.95 1.02
N SER A 125 10.09 0.09 1.03
CA SER A 125 11.41 0.02 1.68
C SER A 125 11.35 -0.22 3.19
N SER A 126 10.21 0.06 3.83
CA SER A 126 9.98 -0.23 5.26
C SER A 126 9.65 -1.70 5.51
N GLY A 127 9.60 -2.54 4.47
CA GLY A 127 9.23 -3.96 4.56
C GLY A 127 7.72 -4.22 4.57
N ASN A 128 6.89 -3.16 4.49
CA ASN A 128 5.43 -3.32 4.40
C ASN A 128 5.04 -3.80 3.01
N LYS A 129 4.06 -4.70 2.97
CA LYS A 129 3.44 -5.23 1.75
C LYS A 129 1.96 -4.89 1.74
N TYR A 130 1.50 -4.40 0.61
CA TYR A 130 0.11 -4.05 0.39
C TYR A 130 -0.42 -4.83 -0.81
N TYR A 131 -1.66 -5.28 -0.72
CA TYR A 131 -2.27 -6.14 -1.71
C TYR A 131 -3.51 -5.49 -2.27
N ALA A 132 -3.74 -5.68 -3.55
CA ALA A 132 -5.00 -5.37 -4.20
C ALA A 132 -5.31 -6.42 -5.26
N ILE A 133 -6.60 -6.59 -5.52
CA ILE A 133 -7.09 -7.52 -6.52
C ILE A 133 -7.86 -6.70 -7.54
N VAL A 134 -7.57 -6.95 -8.82
CA VAL A 134 -8.27 -6.31 -9.92
C VAL A 134 -8.78 -7.34 -10.90
N SER A 135 -9.97 -7.10 -11.44
CA SER A 135 -10.47 -7.84 -12.60
C SER A 135 -10.17 -7.01 -13.84
N LEU A 136 -9.56 -7.62 -14.84
CA LEU A 136 -9.46 -7.06 -16.18
C LEU A 136 -10.85 -7.15 -16.83
N SER A 137 -11.34 -6.07 -17.42
CA SER A 137 -12.64 -6.00 -18.12
C SER A 137 -12.52 -5.90 -19.63
#